data_AF-A0A357CCI5-F1
#
_entry.id   AF-A0A357CCI5-F1
#
_cell.length_a   1.000
_cell.length_b   1.000
_cell.length_c   1.000
_cell.angle_alpha   90.00
_cell.angle_beta   90.00
_cell.angle_gamma   90.00
#
_symmetry.space_group_name_H-M   'P 1'
#
loop_
_entity.id
_entity.type
_entity.pdbx_description
1 polymer ?
#
loop_
_entity_poly.entity_id
_entity_poly.type
_entity_poly.pdbx_seq_one_letter_code
_entity_poly.pdbx_strand_id
1 'polypeptide(L)'
;MIFSECLHGLSKMMGVFLTKNKLIMMTLGIIVLLSLCGCGRGKLDPKNPVTITMWHNYGGQMQSAMDELVEEFNSSIGRQKGIIISITSISASKDIQEKLFMIAAGDPGAPAMPNLVTAYPKTALILSRQGLLA
;
A
#
# COMPACT_ATOMS: atom_id res chain seq x y z
N MET A 1 27.32 16.44 63.71
CA MET A 1 27.00 16.81 62.31
C MET A 1 26.77 15.61 61.38
N ILE A 2 27.44 14.46 61.59
CA ILE A 2 27.44 13.30 60.67
C ILE A 2 26.09 12.53 60.61
N PHE A 3 25.29 12.50 61.68
CA PHE A 3 24.01 11.75 61.70
C PHE A 3 22.86 12.42 60.92
N SER A 4 22.90 13.74 60.72
CA SER A 4 21.82 14.48 60.02
C SER A 4 21.90 14.35 58.50
N GLU A 5 23.09 14.14 57.94
CA GLU A 5 23.28 13.99 56.49
C GLU A 5 22.92 12.57 56.00
N CYS A 6 23.08 11.55 56.85
CA CYS A 6 22.74 10.17 56.54
C CYS A 6 21.22 9.95 56.42
N LEU A 7 20.42 10.58 57.30
CA LEU A 7 18.95 10.48 57.29
C LEU A 7 18.33 11.25 56.09
N HIS A 8 18.92 12.39 55.71
CA HIS A 8 18.55 13.13 54.51
C HIS A 8 18.89 12.36 53.21
N GLY A 9 20.00 11.62 53.20
CA GLY A 9 20.41 10.76 52.08
C GLY A 9 19.44 9.60 51.84
N LEU A 10 18.99 8.91 52.90
CA LEU A 10 18.03 7.81 52.79
C LEU A 10 16.64 8.28 52.30
N SER A 11 16.15 9.42 52.79
CA SER A 11 14.90 10.04 52.34
C SER A 11 14.92 10.40 50.86
N LYS A 12 16.01 11.02 50.38
CA LYS A 12 16.22 11.30 48.95
C LYS A 12 16.35 10.03 48.12
N MET A 13 17.05 9.01 48.61
CA MET A 13 17.27 7.75 47.88
C MET A 13 15.97 6.94 47.73
N MET A 14 15.13 6.88 48.76
CA MET A 14 13.78 6.30 48.69
C MET A 14 12.86 7.11 47.75
N GLY A 15 12.89 8.44 47.81
CA GLY A 15 12.12 9.30 46.90
C GLY A 15 12.51 9.14 45.42
N VAL A 16 13.81 8.98 45.14
CA VAL A 16 14.36 8.70 43.79
C VAL A 16 13.98 7.30 43.32
N PHE A 17 13.94 6.30 44.21
CA PHE A 17 13.53 4.93 43.87
C PHE A 17 12.02 4.84 43.54
N LEU A 18 11.17 5.53 44.32
CA LEU A 18 9.73 5.64 44.10
C LEU A 18 9.37 6.43 42.82
N THR A 19 10.12 7.48 42.49
CA THR A 19 9.93 8.25 41.25
C THR A 19 10.44 7.51 40.01
N LYS A 20 11.52 6.72 40.11
CA LYS A 20 12.01 5.84 39.02
C LYS A 20 10.98 4.79 38.64
N ASN A 21 10.35 4.11 39.59
CA ASN A 21 9.30 3.11 39.30
C ASN A 21 8.04 3.75 38.70
N LYS A 22 7.65 4.96 39.15
CA LYS A 22 6.56 5.73 38.51
C LYS A 22 6.91 6.17 37.09
N LEU A 23 8.16 6.57 36.85
CA LEU A 23 8.65 6.95 35.52
C LEU A 23 8.68 5.74 34.57
N ILE A 24 9.15 4.58 35.04
CA ILE A 24 9.14 3.31 34.29
C ILE A 24 7.71 2.92 33.90
N MET A 25 6.77 2.96 34.86
CA MET A 25 5.36 2.65 34.59
C MET A 25 4.71 3.64 33.61
N MET A 26 5.07 4.93 33.68
CA MET A 26 4.61 5.95 32.75
C MET A 26 5.18 5.74 31.34
N THR A 27 6.47 5.42 31.21
CA THR A 27 7.07 5.07 29.92
C THR A 27 6.49 3.79 29.33
N LEU A 28 6.23 2.77 30.14
CA LEU A 28 5.61 1.52 29.70
C LEU A 28 4.16 1.77 29.21
N GLY A 29 3.41 2.62 29.91
CA GLY A 29 2.07 3.05 29.50
C GLY A 29 2.06 3.80 28.17
N ILE A 30 3.05 4.68 27.93
CA ILE A 30 3.19 5.42 26.67
C ILE A 30 3.55 4.46 25.52
N ILE A 31 4.46 3.50 25.74
CA ILE A 31 4.81 2.48 24.74
C ILE A 31 3.59 1.63 24.38
N VAL A 32 2.80 1.21 25.38
CA VAL A 32 1.56 0.45 25.16
C VAL A 32 0.51 1.27 24.39
N LEU A 33 0.34 2.56 24.73
CA LEU A 33 -0.55 3.46 23.98
C LEU A 33 -0.12 3.63 22.52
N LEU A 34 1.19 3.80 22.27
CA LEU A 34 1.73 3.95 20.92
C LEU A 34 1.61 2.67 20.09
N SER A 35 1.65 1.49 20.73
CA SER A 35 1.43 0.19 20.06
C SER A 35 -0.03 -0.12 19.69
N LEU A 36 -1.00 0.66 20.19
CA LEU A 36 -2.42 0.52 19.83
C LEU A 36 -2.82 1.39 18.62
N CYS A 37 -1.94 2.26 18.13
CA CYS A 37 -2.11 2.94 16.85
C CYS A 37 -1.79 2.00 15.68
N GLY A 38 -2.62 0.97 15.51
CA GLY A 38 -2.60 0.14 14.32
C GLY A 38 -2.96 0.99 13.10
N CYS A 39 -2.05 1.08 12.13
CA CYS A 39 -2.29 1.73 10.85
C CYS A 39 -3.44 0.97 10.15
N GLY A 40 -4.64 1.55 10.17
CA GLY A 40 -5.78 1.03 9.44
C GLY A 40 -5.42 1.03 7.96
N ARG A 41 -5.16 -0.15 7.37
CA ARG A 41 -5.06 -0.31 5.92
C ARG A 41 -6.27 0.37 5.29
N GLY A 42 -6.02 1.26 4.34
CA GLY A 42 -7.04 2.11 3.71
C GLY A 42 -8.26 1.29 3.35
N LYS A 43 -9.37 1.54 4.06
CA LYS A 43 -10.64 0.91 3.73
C LYS A 43 -11.10 1.50 2.41
N LEU A 44 -11.60 0.65 1.52
CA LEU A 44 -12.23 1.13 0.31
C LEU A 44 -13.44 1.99 0.70
N ASP A 45 -13.53 3.18 0.09
CA ASP A 45 -14.57 4.16 0.36
C ASP A 45 -15.18 4.64 -0.96
N PRO A 46 -16.48 4.44 -1.21
CA PRO A 46 -17.16 4.98 -2.39
C PRO A 46 -17.03 6.48 -2.57
N LYS A 47 -16.81 7.24 -1.48
CA LYS A 47 -16.57 8.70 -1.54
C LYS A 47 -15.14 9.07 -1.92
N ASN A 48 -14.21 8.12 -1.80
CA ASN A 48 -12.82 8.27 -2.20
C ASN A 48 -12.38 7.03 -2.99
N PRO A 49 -12.89 6.85 -4.22
CA PRO A 49 -12.71 5.62 -4.96
C PRO A 49 -11.25 5.42 -5.39
N VAL A 50 -10.84 4.16 -5.45
CA VAL A 50 -9.55 3.74 -6.01
C VAL A 50 -9.74 3.37 -7.47
N THR A 51 -8.93 3.95 -8.35
CA THR A 51 -8.91 3.60 -9.76
C THR A 51 -7.86 2.51 -10.03
N ILE A 52 -8.29 1.42 -10.65
CA ILE A 52 -7.46 0.32 -11.13
C ILE A 52 -7.31 0.47 -12.63
N THR A 53 -6.09 0.71 -13.10
CA THR A 53 -5.80 0.82 -14.53
C THR A 53 -5.59 -0.57 -15.14
N MET A 54 -6.31 -0.86 -16.22
CA MET A 54 -6.26 -2.14 -16.92
C MET A 54 -5.86 -1.96 -18.38
N TRP A 55 -4.85 -2.67 -18.83
CA TRP A 55 -4.40 -2.67 -20.23
C TRP A 55 -4.72 -4.00 -20.91
N HIS A 56 -5.30 -3.93 -22.10
CA HIS A 56 -5.48 -5.11 -22.94
C HIS A 56 -5.32 -4.80 -24.43
N ASN A 57 -4.98 -5.83 -25.21
CA ASN A 57 -4.92 -5.80 -26.68
C ASN A 57 -6.11 -6.48 -27.35
N TYR A 58 -7.21 -6.69 -26.62
CA TYR A 58 -8.44 -7.22 -27.23
C TYR A 58 -8.99 -6.28 -28.30
N GLY A 59 -9.54 -6.88 -29.36
CA GLY A 59 -10.26 -6.20 -30.43
C GLY A 59 -11.52 -6.96 -30.80
N GLY A 60 -12.41 -6.31 -31.54
CA GLY A 60 -13.68 -6.90 -31.98
C GLY A 60 -14.53 -7.39 -30.79
N GLN A 61 -15.07 -8.60 -30.90
CA GLN A 61 -15.99 -9.17 -29.89
C GLN A 61 -15.36 -9.30 -28.50
N MET A 62 -14.07 -9.60 -28.40
CA MET A 62 -13.38 -9.71 -27.10
C MET A 62 -13.27 -8.34 -26.41
N GLN A 63 -13.09 -7.27 -27.18
CA GLN A 63 -13.08 -5.92 -26.62
C GLN A 63 -14.47 -5.56 -26.09
N SER A 64 -15.52 -5.75 -26.92
CA SER A 64 -16.90 -5.45 -26.50
C SER A 64 -17.32 -6.22 -25.25
N ALA A 65 -16.94 -7.51 -25.16
CA ALA A 65 -17.22 -8.32 -23.97
C ALA A 65 -16.47 -7.80 -22.73
N MET A 66 -15.22 -7.38 -22.87
CA MET A 66 -14.47 -6.81 -21.74
C MET A 66 -15.03 -5.45 -21.30
N ASP A 67 -15.39 -4.60 -22.26
CA ASP A 67 -16.01 -3.30 -22.00
C ASP A 67 -17.32 -3.46 -21.23
N GLU A 68 -18.18 -4.41 -21.64
CA GLU A 68 -19.44 -4.74 -20.95
C GLU A 68 -19.20 -5.23 -19.52
N LEU A 69 -18.24 -6.14 -19.31
CA LEU A 69 -17.90 -6.64 -17.97
C LEU A 69 -17.36 -5.53 -17.05
N VAL A 70 -16.55 -4.61 -17.59
CA VAL A 70 -16.03 -3.47 -16.84
C VAL A 70 -17.12 -2.46 -16.54
N GLU A 71 -18.05 -2.22 -17.47
CA GLU A 71 -19.22 -1.37 -17.24
C GLU A 71 -20.13 -1.95 -16.15
N GLU A 72 -20.43 -3.26 -16.22
CA GLU A 72 -21.19 -3.97 -15.19
C GLU A 72 -20.51 -3.84 -13.83
N PHE A 73 -19.20 -4.10 -13.75
CA PHE A 73 -18.45 -3.96 -12.50
C PHE A 73 -18.49 -2.52 -11.95
N ASN A 74 -18.20 -1.53 -12.79
CA ASN A 74 -18.14 -0.13 -12.43
C ASN A 74 -19.51 0.45 -12.04
N SER A 75 -20.60 -0.11 -12.56
CA SER A 75 -21.97 0.29 -12.22
C SER A 75 -22.55 -0.45 -11.02
N SER A 76 -21.97 -1.59 -10.63
CA SER A 76 -22.44 -2.47 -9.55
C SER A 76 -21.50 -2.47 -8.32
N ILE A 77 -20.90 -3.62 -8.01
CA ILE A 77 -20.09 -3.84 -6.81
C ILE A 77 -18.85 -2.94 -6.78
N GLY A 78 -18.28 -2.58 -7.93
CA GLY A 78 -17.17 -1.64 -8.02
C GLY A 78 -17.54 -0.29 -7.40
N ARG A 79 -18.63 0.32 -7.86
CA ARG A 79 -19.16 1.57 -7.27
C ARG A 79 -19.49 1.43 -5.79
N GLN A 80 -20.14 0.33 -5.39
CA GLN A 80 -20.52 0.10 -3.99
C GLN A 80 -19.30 -0.04 -3.06
N LYS A 81 -18.18 -0.53 -3.59
CA LYS A 81 -16.93 -0.66 -2.85
C LYS A 81 -16.02 0.56 -2.99
N GLY A 82 -16.26 1.45 -3.96
CA GLY A 82 -15.32 2.53 -4.27
C GLY A 82 -14.11 2.04 -5.08
N ILE A 83 -14.34 1.15 -6.05
CA ILE A 83 -13.36 0.70 -7.02
C ILE A 83 -13.86 1.08 -8.41
N ILE A 84 -12.98 1.67 -9.22
CA ILE A 84 -13.24 2.01 -10.62
C ILE A 84 -12.17 1.33 -11.47
N ILE A 85 -12.57 0.52 -12.45
CA ILE A 85 -11.64 0.01 -13.47
C ILE A 85 -11.61 1.00 -14.63
N SER A 86 -10.41 1.47 -14.98
CA SER A 86 -10.16 2.32 -16.15
C SER A 86 -9.39 1.53 -17.19
N ILE A 87 -10.02 1.27 -18.34
CA ILE A 87 -9.41 0.53 -19.44
C ILE A 87 -8.55 1.48 -20.29
N THR A 88 -7.34 1.05 -20.62
CA THR A 88 -6.56 1.57 -21.75
C THR A 88 -6.45 0.46 -22.79
N SER A 89 -7.24 0.57 -23.86
CA SER A 89 -7.16 -0.37 -24.98
C SER A 89 -5.98 0.00 -25.87
N ILE A 90 -5.05 -0.95 -26.05
CA ILE A 90 -3.88 -0.80 -26.92
C ILE A 90 -3.94 -1.97 -27.90
N SER A 91 -4.57 -1.73 -29.05
CA SER A 91 -4.97 -2.77 -30.00
C SER A 91 -3.80 -3.59 -30.56
N ALA A 92 -2.62 -2.99 -30.71
CA ALA A 92 -1.43 -3.70 -31.18
C ALA A 92 -0.70 -4.39 -30.02
N SER A 93 -0.60 -5.72 -30.09
CA SER A 93 0.19 -6.54 -29.14
C SER A 93 1.64 -6.06 -28.99
N LYS A 94 2.23 -5.61 -30.10
CA LYS A 94 3.60 -5.11 -30.14
C LYS A 94 3.74 -3.86 -29.26
N ASP A 95 2.77 -2.95 -29.32
CA ASP A 95 2.79 -1.70 -28.56
C ASP A 95 2.65 -1.94 -27.06
N ILE A 96 1.80 -2.89 -26.63
CA ILE A 96 1.75 -3.31 -25.21
C ILE A 96 3.09 -3.87 -24.78
N GLN A 97 3.67 -4.78 -25.58
CA GLN A 97 4.94 -5.41 -25.25
C GLN A 97 6.08 -4.39 -25.14
N GLU A 98 6.18 -3.45 -26.08
CA GLU A 98 7.20 -2.40 -26.07
C GLU A 98 7.06 -1.52 -24.83
N LYS A 99 5.84 -1.06 -24.51
CA LYS A 99 5.61 -0.27 -23.29
C LYS A 99 5.97 -1.03 -22.02
N LEU A 100 5.64 -2.32 -21.92
CA LEU A 100 6.00 -3.15 -20.77
C LEU A 100 7.52 -3.39 -20.67
N PHE A 101 8.23 -3.47 -21.79
CA PHE A 101 9.69 -3.52 -21.78
C PHE A 101 10.33 -2.22 -21.36
N MET A 102 9.80 -1.07 -21.82
CA MET A 102 10.25 0.24 -21.34
C MET A 102 10.06 0.37 -19.83
N ILE A 103 8.92 -0.07 -19.30
CA ILE A 103 8.67 -0.11 -17.85
C ILE A 103 9.68 -1.01 -17.15
N ALA A 104 9.90 -2.23 -17.67
CA ALA A 104 10.84 -3.18 -17.08
C ALA A 104 12.30 -2.68 -17.09
N ALA A 105 12.68 -1.90 -18.09
CA ALA A 105 14.01 -1.31 -18.24
C ALA A 105 14.18 0.00 -17.46
N GLY A 106 13.08 0.64 -17.04
CA GLY A 106 13.12 1.97 -16.43
C GLY A 106 13.47 3.08 -17.43
N ASP A 107 13.10 2.90 -18.70
CA ASP A 107 13.46 3.83 -19.78
C ASP A 107 12.87 5.23 -19.56
N PRO A 108 13.60 6.32 -19.89
CA PRO A 108 13.03 7.66 -19.93
C PRO A 108 11.79 7.70 -20.85
N GLY A 109 10.68 8.20 -20.32
CA GLY A 109 9.41 8.24 -21.04
C GLY A 109 8.60 6.94 -21.00
N ALA A 110 9.05 5.93 -20.24
CA ALA A 110 8.20 4.77 -19.94
C ALA A 110 6.89 5.24 -19.28
N PRO A 111 5.73 4.70 -19.71
CA PRO A 111 4.46 4.99 -19.06
C PRO A 111 4.43 4.42 -17.64
N ALA A 112 3.46 4.87 -16.82
CA ALA A 112 3.22 4.24 -15.53
C ALA A 112 2.80 2.77 -15.72
N MET A 113 3.28 1.88 -14.84
CA MET A 113 2.88 0.48 -14.83
C MET A 113 1.37 0.37 -14.55
N PRO A 114 0.59 -0.31 -15.39
CA PRO A 114 -0.82 -0.55 -15.11
C PRO A 114 -0.99 -1.50 -13.92
N ASN A 115 -2.13 -1.40 -13.24
CA ASN A 115 -2.45 -2.32 -12.14
C ASN A 115 -2.78 -3.73 -12.66
N LEU A 116 -3.36 -3.84 -13.87
CA LEU A 116 -3.68 -5.08 -14.54
C LEU A 116 -3.31 -5.00 -16.02
N VAL A 117 -2.71 -6.04 -16.58
CA VAL A 117 -2.35 -6.07 -18.00
C VAL A 117 -2.41 -7.48 -18.58
N THR A 118 -2.89 -7.61 -19.82
CA THR A 118 -2.70 -8.83 -20.61
C THR A 118 -1.25 -8.90 -21.09
N ALA A 119 -0.48 -9.87 -20.61
CA ALA A 119 0.92 -10.04 -20.99
C ALA A 119 1.18 -11.46 -21.53
N TYR A 120 1.91 -11.54 -22.65
CA TYR A 120 2.39 -12.84 -23.15
C TYR A 120 3.46 -13.43 -22.22
N PRO A 121 3.62 -14.76 -22.18
CA PRO A 121 4.51 -15.43 -21.22
C PRO A 121 5.94 -14.89 -21.20
N LYS A 122 6.51 -14.55 -22.36
CA LYS A 122 7.87 -13.97 -22.45
C LYS A 122 7.97 -12.62 -21.73
N THR A 123 6.98 -11.75 -21.91
CA THR A 123 6.95 -10.43 -21.28
C THR A 123 6.66 -10.55 -19.78
N ALA A 124 5.72 -11.42 -19.39
CA ALA A 124 5.42 -11.70 -17.99
C ALA A 124 6.65 -12.22 -17.24
N LEU A 125 7.45 -13.10 -17.85
CA LEU A 125 8.69 -13.60 -17.26
C LEU A 125 9.72 -12.48 -17.02
N ILE A 126 9.82 -11.51 -17.95
CA ILE A 126 10.70 -10.35 -17.79
C ILE A 126 10.23 -9.49 -16.62
N LEU A 127 8.94 -9.14 -16.57
CA LEU A 127 8.37 -8.36 -15.46
C LEU A 127 8.56 -9.05 -14.11
N SER A 128 8.34 -10.37 -14.05
CA SER A 128 8.56 -11.18 -12.84
C SER A 128 10.02 -11.12 -12.36
N ARG A 129 10.98 -11.29 -13.28
CA ARG A 129 12.42 -11.21 -12.94
C ARG A 129 12.85 -9.83 -12.44
N GLN A 130 12.14 -8.78 -12.85
CA GLN A 130 12.35 -7.41 -12.36
C GLN A 130 11.59 -7.11 -11.06
N GLY A 131 10.85 -8.07 -10.50
CA GLY A 131 10.04 -7.85 -9.29
C GLY A 131 8.84 -6.92 -9.52
N LEU A 132 8.37 -6.80 -10.77
CA LEU A 132 7.26 -5.92 -11.16
C LEU A 132 5.90 -6.61 -11.15
N LEU A 133 5.87 -7.91 -10.85
CA LEU A 133 4.66 -8.69 -10.64
C LEU A 133 4.54 -9.07 -9.16
N ALA A 134 3.31 -9.08 -8.65
CA ALA A 134 2.97 -9.44 -7.27
C ALA A 134 2.97 -10.95 -7.03
#